data_AF-A0A3L7ZZ90-F1
#
_entry.id   AF-A0A3L7ZZ90-F1
#
_cell.length_a   1.000
_cell.length_b   1.000
_cell.length_c   1.000
_cell.angle_alpha   90.00
_cell.angle_beta   90.00
_cell.angle_gamma   90.00
#
_symmetry.space_group_name_H-M   'P 1'
#
loop_
_entity.id
_entity.type
_entity.pdbx_description
1 polymer ?
#
loop_
_entity_poly.entity_id
_entity_poly.type
_entity_poly.pdbx_seq_one_letter_code
_entity_poly.pdbx_strand_id
1 'polypeptide(L)'
;MKKELYHTNYAVAVSWCNNALVLCNNIPEIDDSIWDNFEPIVDLDNEPEYNEEGEEIKSKCPECGGDMEQSGPNMVCSECGECEEPVEIFQWYITDCSKWDVEYLTKTFGLLFTYSDKLDCYILCVTHFGTGWDYVDWYTTNPNAERECGQKK
;
A
#
# COMPACT_ATOMS: atom_id res chain seq x y z
N MET A 1 3.20 -3.72 21.54
CA MET A 1 3.52 -2.31 21.89
C MET A 1 3.14 -1.49 20.68
N LYS A 2 2.35 -0.41 20.82
CA LYS A 2 2.07 0.47 19.68
C LYS A 2 3.38 1.04 19.15
N LYS A 3 3.63 0.93 17.85
CA LYS A 3 4.79 1.55 17.20
C LYS A 3 4.63 3.07 17.28
N GLU A 4 5.73 3.76 17.56
CA GLU A 4 5.75 5.22 17.47
C GLU A 4 5.77 5.61 15.98
N LEU A 5 4.88 6.54 15.60
CA LEU A 5 4.77 7.01 14.23
C LEU A 5 5.28 8.45 14.13
N TYR A 6 6.08 8.69 13.10
CA TYR A 6 6.67 9.98 12.78
C TYR A 6 5.96 10.59 11.57
N HIS A 7 5.75 11.90 11.59
CA HIS A 7 5.11 12.62 10.48
C HIS A 7 6.10 12.86 9.33
N THR A 8 5.64 12.62 8.11
CA THR A 8 6.38 12.88 6.88
C THR A 8 5.39 13.20 5.75
N ASN A 9 5.85 13.15 4.50
CA ASN A 9 4.94 13.18 3.34
C ASN A 9 5.30 12.15 2.29
N TYR A 10 4.35 11.88 1.41
CA TYR A 10 4.47 10.86 0.37
C TYR A 10 5.70 11.08 -0.52
N ALA A 11 6.03 12.34 -0.84
CA ALA A 11 7.22 12.66 -1.60
C ALA A 11 8.53 12.21 -0.92
N VAL A 12 8.63 12.32 0.41
CA VAL A 12 9.78 11.79 1.16
C VAL A 12 9.73 10.27 1.15
N ALA A 13 8.60 9.66 1.51
CA ALA A 13 8.44 8.20 1.49
C ALA A 13 8.90 7.58 0.18
N VAL A 14 8.44 8.12 -0.96
CA VAL A 14 8.82 7.65 -2.29
C VAL A 14 10.27 7.98 -2.65
N SER A 15 10.88 9.03 -2.08
CA SER A 15 12.30 9.30 -2.29
C SER A 15 13.21 8.22 -1.70
N TRP A 16 12.75 7.47 -0.69
CA TRP A 16 13.45 6.31 -0.14
C TRP A 16 13.46 5.12 -1.10
N CYS A 17 12.63 5.13 -2.14
CA CYS A 17 12.81 4.21 -3.25
C CYS A 17 14.21 4.42 -3.87
N ASN A 18 14.77 5.64 -3.89
CA ASN A 18 16.08 5.96 -4.48
C ASN A 18 16.28 5.40 -5.91
N ASN A 19 15.18 5.20 -6.62
CA ASN A 19 15.04 4.31 -7.77
C ASN A 19 14.26 5.01 -8.89
N ALA A 20 14.36 4.49 -10.11
CA ALA A 20 13.70 5.05 -11.28
C ALA A 20 12.18 4.81 -11.20
N LEU A 21 11.40 5.89 -11.26
CA LEU A 21 9.94 5.83 -11.36
C LEU A 21 9.49 6.22 -12.76
N VAL A 22 8.88 5.29 -13.48
CA VAL A 22 8.33 5.54 -14.82
C VAL A 22 6.82 5.46 -14.75
N LEU A 23 6.15 6.60 -14.93
CA LEU A 23 4.69 6.67 -14.98
C LEU A 23 4.16 5.81 -16.12
N CYS A 24 3.27 4.87 -15.82
CA CYS A 24 2.70 3.92 -16.76
C CYS A 24 1.24 3.59 -16.42
N ASN A 25 0.35 4.59 -16.50
CA ASN A 25 -1.07 4.40 -16.16
C ASN A 25 -1.82 3.37 -17.03
N ASN A 26 -1.25 2.97 -18.17
CA ASN A 26 -1.85 1.97 -19.04
C ASN A 26 -1.48 0.53 -18.62
N ILE A 27 -0.57 0.32 -17.65
CA ILE A 27 -0.18 -1.02 -17.22
C ILE A 27 -1.35 -1.93 -16.83
N PRO A 28 -2.44 -1.45 -16.18
CA PRO A 28 -3.54 -2.32 -15.79
C PRO A 28 -4.39 -2.83 -16.95
N GLU A 29 -4.24 -2.24 -18.15
CA GLU A 29 -4.87 -2.72 -19.38
C GLU A 29 -3.95 -3.66 -20.17
N ILE A 30 -2.67 -3.75 -19.78
CA ILE A 30 -1.61 -4.45 -20.51
C ILE A 30 -1.19 -5.74 -19.81
N ASP A 31 -1.26 -5.78 -18.48
CA ASP A 31 -0.85 -6.91 -17.67
C ASP A 31 -1.82 -7.15 -16.51
N ASP A 32 -2.63 -8.19 -16.63
CA ASP A 32 -3.64 -8.54 -15.62
C ASP A 32 -3.01 -9.08 -14.32
N SER A 33 -1.78 -9.60 -14.37
CA SER A 33 -1.12 -10.20 -13.20
C SER A 33 -0.94 -9.20 -12.05
N ILE A 34 -0.88 -7.90 -12.37
CA ILE A 34 -0.73 -6.86 -11.36
C ILE A 34 -1.95 -6.80 -10.42
N TRP A 35 -3.11 -7.30 -10.85
CA TRP A 35 -4.31 -7.37 -10.00
C TRP A 35 -4.31 -8.58 -9.09
N ASP A 36 -3.68 -9.68 -9.52
CA ASP A 36 -3.58 -10.93 -8.76
C ASP A 36 -2.44 -10.92 -7.75
N ASN A 37 -1.40 -10.10 -7.99
CA ASN A 37 -0.17 -10.05 -7.20
C ASN A 37 -0.20 -9.03 -6.04
N PHE A 38 -1.36 -8.47 -5.71
CA PHE A 38 -1.47 -7.57 -4.55
C PHE A 38 -1.28 -8.32 -3.23
N GLU A 39 -0.45 -7.75 -2.36
CA GLU A 39 -0.38 -8.17 -0.96
C GLU A 39 -1.38 -7.37 -0.10
N PRO A 40 -1.82 -7.88 1.06
CA PRO A 40 -2.67 -7.13 1.98
C PRO A 40 -2.07 -5.78 2.35
N ILE A 41 -2.92 -4.74 2.39
CA ILE A 41 -2.48 -3.40 2.77
C ILE A 41 -1.99 -3.41 4.22
N VAL A 42 -0.82 -2.82 4.42
CA VAL A 42 -0.26 -2.64 5.77
C VAL A 42 -0.88 -1.39 6.40
N ASP A 43 -1.68 -1.61 7.44
CA ASP A 43 -2.07 -0.57 8.39
C ASP A 43 -0.92 -0.39 9.41
N LEU A 44 -0.35 0.82 9.47
CA LEU A 44 0.75 1.13 10.41
C LEU A 44 0.24 1.37 11.84
N ASP A 45 -1.04 1.71 12.00
CA ASP A 45 -1.69 1.99 13.28
C ASP A 45 -2.27 0.73 13.93
N ASN A 46 -2.48 -0.33 13.13
CA ASN A 46 -3.05 -1.60 13.57
C ASN A 46 -2.05 -2.76 13.44
N GLU A 47 -2.14 -3.73 14.36
CA GLU A 47 -1.38 -4.98 14.27
C GLU A 47 -2.35 -6.13 14.06
N PRO A 48 -2.02 -7.13 13.25
CA PRO A 48 -2.87 -8.30 13.07
C PRO A 48 -3.07 -9.03 14.41
N GLU A 49 -4.30 -9.44 14.68
CA GLU A 49 -4.64 -10.24 15.86
C GLU A 49 -4.57 -11.73 15.52
N TYR A 50 -4.21 -12.56 16.50
CA TYR A 50 -4.07 -14.00 16.33
C TYR A 50 -4.91 -14.73 17.38
N ASN A 51 -5.52 -15.85 17.00
CA ASN A 51 -6.27 -16.70 17.91
C ASN A 51 -5.32 -17.53 18.81
N GLU A 52 -5.89 -18.32 19.74
CA GLU A 52 -5.11 -19.17 20.65
C GLU A 52 -4.27 -20.26 19.94
N GLU A 53 -4.62 -20.58 18.69
CA GLU A 53 -3.93 -21.55 17.84
C GLU A 53 -2.80 -20.91 17.00
N GLY A 54 -2.66 -19.57 17.08
CA GLY A 54 -1.66 -18.79 16.34
C GLY A 54 -2.05 -18.47 14.90
N GLU A 55 -3.33 -18.61 14.55
CA GLU A 55 -3.85 -18.22 13.23
C GLU A 55 -4.35 -16.77 13.26
N GLU A 56 -4.05 -16.00 12.21
CA GLU A 56 -4.50 -14.61 12.08
C GLU A 56 -6.03 -14.54 12.02
N ILE A 57 -6.61 -13.67 12.84
CA ILE A 57 -8.05 -13.45 12.91
C ILE A 57 -8.46 -12.57 11.73
N LYS A 58 -8.95 -13.20 10.68
CA LYS A 58 -9.51 -12.49 9.52
C LYS A 58 -10.80 -11.77 9.89
N SER A 59 -10.96 -10.53 9.41
CA SER A 59 -12.21 -9.79 9.55
C SER A 59 -13.34 -10.48 8.78
N LYS A 60 -14.54 -10.45 9.36
CA LYS A 60 -15.78 -10.88 8.71
C LYS A 60 -16.50 -9.67 8.14
N CYS A 61 -17.32 -9.89 7.11
CA CYS A 61 -18.14 -8.84 6.54
C CYS A 61 -19.03 -8.20 7.63
N PRO A 62 -18.99 -6.87 7.81
CA PRO A 62 -19.78 -6.20 8.84
C PRO A 62 -21.29 -6.26 8.57
N GLU A 63 -21.70 -6.41 7.30
CA GLU A 63 -23.10 -6.42 6.90
C GLU A 63 -23.76 -7.81 7.00
N CYS A 64 -23.07 -8.88 6.59
CA CYS A 64 -23.67 -10.22 6.53
C CYS A 64 -22.93 -11.30 7.35
N GLY A 65 -21.74 -11.01 7.88
CA GLY A 65 -20.91 -11.98 8.60
C GLY A 65 -20.16 -12.99 7.71
N GLY A 66 -20.25 -12.84 6.39
CA GLY A 66 -19.54 -13.67 5.42
C GLY A 66 -18.02 -13.47 5.42
N ASP A 67 -17.32 -14.32 4.66
CA ASP A 67 -15.88 -14.22 4.47
C ASP A 67 -15.50 -13.04 3.56
N MET A 68 -14.37 -12.40 3.88
CA MET A 68 -13.76 -11.35 3.09
C MET A 68 -12.63 -11.94 2.24
N GLU A 69 -12.60 -11.62 0.95
CA GLU A 69 -11.61 -12.06 -0.01
C GLU A 69 -10.89 -10.85 -0.63
N GLN A 70 -9.61 -11.02 -0.95
CA GLN A 70 -8.83 -9.95 -1.57
C GLN A 70 -9.17 -9.84 -3.07
N SER A 71 -9.45 -8.63 -3.52
CA SER A 71 -9.65 -8.27 -4.93
C SER A 71 -8.84 -7.02 -5.23
N GLY A 72 -7.65 -7.21 -5.84
CA GLY A 72 -6.66 -6.14 -5.98
C GLY A 72 -6.23 -5.60 -4.61
N PRO A 73 -6.23 -4.28 -4.38
CA PRO A 73 -5.88 -3.72 -3.07
C PRO A 73 -6.99 -3.85 -2.02
N ASN A 74 -8.17 -4.32 -2.39
CA ASN A 74 -9.38 -4.24 -1.56
C ASN A 74 -9.78 -5.58 -0.96
N MET A 75 -10.41 -5.56 0.21
CA MET A 75 -11.08 -6.72 0.81
C MET A 75 -12.58 -6.64 0.54
N VAL A 76 -13.11 -7.62 -0.19
CA VAL A 76 -14.49 -7.66 -0.66
C VAL A 76 -15.18 -8.91 -0.13
N CYS A 77 -16.41 -8.77 0.37
CA CYS A 77 -17.20 -9.90 0.81
C CYS A 77 -17.63 -10.76 -0.38
N SER A 78 -17.34 -12.05 -0.33
CA SER A 78 -17.69 -12.99 -1.41
C SER A 78 -19.19 -13.27 -1.54
N GLU A 79 -19.98 -12.99 -0.49
CA GLU A 79 -21.42 -13.25 -0.47
C GLU A 79 -22.27 -12.05 -0.92
N CYS A 80 -21.98 -10.84 -0.41
CA CYS A 80 -22.79 -9.64 -0.68
C CYS A 80 -22.05 -8.56 -1.48
N GLY A 81 -20.75 -8.73 -1.74
CA GLY A 81 -19.93 -7.77 -2.47
C GLY A 81 -19.51 -6.55 -1.66
N GLU A 82 -19.74 -6.53 -0.34
CA GLU A 82 -19.38 -5.37 0.47
C GLU A 82 -17.89 -5.17 0.61
N CYS A 83 -17.48 -3.91 0.54
CA CYS A 83 -16.08 -3.48 0.62
C CYS A 83 -16.01 -2.26 1.52
N GLU A 84 -15.26 -2.36 2.62
CA GLU A 84 -15.01 -1.21 3.48
C GLU A 84 -14.00 -0.28 2.78
N GLU A 85 -14.36 0.99 2.65
CA GLU A 85 -13.59 2.08 2.04
C GLU A 85 -12.64 1.64 0.90
N PRO A 86 -13.14 1.45 -0.33
CA PRO A 86 -12.33 0.92 -1.42
C PRO A 86 -11.14 1.83 -1.73
N VAL A 87 -9.96 1.23 -1.72
CA VAL A 87 -8.73 1.83 -2.19
C VAL A 87 -8.76 1.90 -3.71
N GLU A 88 -8.73 3.13 -4.20
CA GLU A 88 -8.60 3.45 -5.62
C GLU A 88 -7.15 3.78 -5.96
N ILE A 89 -6.67 3.27 -7.09
CA ILE A 89 -5.32 3.56 -7.59
C ILE A 89 -5.44 4.55 -8.74
N PHE A 90 -4.87 5.74 -8.55
CA PHE A 90 -4.94 6.84 -9.52
C PHE A 90 -3.73 6.90 -10.45
N GLN A 91 -2.57 6.41 -10.01
CA GLN A 91 -1.35 6.41 -10.81
C GLN A 91 -0.53 5.14 -10.58
N TRP A 92 0.10 4.68 -11.66
CA TRP A 92 0.91 3.45 -11.67
C TRP A 92 2.32 3.79 -12.13
N TYR A 93 3.32 3.38 -11.37
CA TYR A 93 4.73 3.62 -11.71
C TYR A 93 5.48 2.30 -11.77
N ILE A 94 6.13 2.05 -12.91
CA ILE A 94 7.13 1.00 -13.02
C ILE A 94 8.35 1.41 -12.19
N THR A 95 8.89 0.47 -11.43
CA THR A 95 10.03 0.68 -10.55
C THR A 95 11.14 -0.34 -10.82
N ASP A 96 12.38 0.01 -10.49
CA ASP A 96 13.50 -0.93 -10.37
C ASP A 96 13.73 -1.38 -8.90
N CYS A 97 12.70 -1.25 -8.05
CA CYS A 97 12.76 -1.75 -6.68
C CYS A 97 12.99 -3.27 -6.65
N SER A 98 13.88 -3.71 -5.77
CA SER A 98 14.00 -5.12 -5.42
C SER A 98 12.87 -5.54 -4.46
N LYS A 99 12.70 -6.84 -4.26
CA LYS A 99 11.79 -7.37 -3.23
C LYS A 99 12.09 -6.80 -1.84
N TRP A 100 13.36 -6.63 -1.51
CA TRP A 100 13.76 -6.07 -0.21
C TRP A 100 13.35 -4.60 -0.09
N ASP A 101 13.50 -3.81 -1.16
CA ASP A 101 13.07 -2.41 -1.18
C ASP A 101 11.57 -2.32 -0.95
N VAL A 102 10.78 -3.12 -1.70
CA VAL A 102 9.32 -3.15 -1.56
C VAL A 102 8.90 -3.55 -0.15
N GLU A 103 9.43 -4.64 0.39
CA GLU A 103 9.11 -5.08 1.75
C GLU A 103 9.44 -4.00 2.80
N TYR A 104 10.60 -3.34 2.66
CA TYR A 104 10.99 -2.27 3.55
C TYR A 104 10.05 -1.06 3.42
N LEU A 105 9.76 -0.63 2.20
CA LEU A 105 8.95 0.55 1.91
C LEU A 105 7.49 0.35 2.33
N THR A 106 6.91 -0.82 2.08
CA THR A 106 5.56 -1.17 2.51
C THR A 106 5.46 -1.23 4.04
N LYS A 107 6.41 -1.86 4.73
CA LYS A 107 6.38 -1.95 6.21
C LYS A 107 6.71 -0.63 6.92
N THR A 108 7.56 0.19 6.31
CA THR A 108 8.06 1.42 6.93
C THR A 108 7.17 2.61 6.62
N PHE A 109 6.70 2.68 5.38
CA PHE A 109 5.96 3.80 4.83
C PHE A 109 4.62 3.38 4.26
N GLY A 110 4.07 2.20 4.53
CA GLY A 110 2.75 1.79 4.04
C GLY A 110 2.54 1.96 2.52
N LEU A 111 3.63 1.99 1.74
CA LEU A 111 3.54 2.18 0.30
C LEU A 111 2.96 0.92 -0.34
N LEU A 112 2.03 1.12 -1.27
CA LEU A 112 1.35 0.04 -1.96
C LEU A 112 2.11 -0.33 -3.23
N PHE A 113 2.46 -1.61 -3.33
CA PHE A 113 3.08 -2.18 -4.52
C PHE A 113 2.30 -3.40 -4.99
N THR A 114 2.44 -3.69 -6.28
CA THR A 114 2.12 -4.98 -6.88
C THR A 114 3.27 -5.42 -7.79
N TYR A 115 3.15 -6.59 -8.40
CA TYR A 115 4.18 -7.15 -9.28
C TYR A 115 3.63 -7.46 -10.67
N SER A 116 4.37 -7.04 -11.70
CA SER A 116 4.08 -7.37 -13.10
C SER A 116 4.89 -8.58 -13.50
N ASP A 117 4.24 -9.70 -13.76
CA ASP A 117 4.89 -10.93 -14.25
C ASP A 117 5.42 -10.72 -15.68
N LYS A 118 4.76 -9.85 -16.44
CA LYS A 118 5.11 -9.55 -17.83
C LYS A 118 6.36 -8.70 -17.96
N LEU A 119 6.56 -7.75 -17.04
CA LEU A 119 7.72 -6.87 -17.01
C LEU A 119 8.81 -7.34 -16.04
N ASP A 120 8.52 -8.35 -15.21
CA ASP A 120 9.42 -8.90 -14.19
C ASP A 120 9.86 -7.82 -13.17
N CYS A 121 8.96 -6.91 -12.81
CA CYS A 121 9.26 -5.78 -11.93
C CYS A 121 8.09 -5.34 -11.05
N TYR A 122 8.41 -4.60 -9.99
CA TYR A 122 7.43 -4.04 -9.07
C TYR A 122 6.83 -2.75 -9.60
N ILE A 123 5.53 -2.61 -9.34
CA ILE A 123 4.72 -1.45 -9.72
C ILE A 123 4.29 -0.74 -8.44
N LEU A 124 4.64 0.54 -8.31
CA LEU A 124 4.16 1.41 -7.24
C LEU A 124 2.75 1.90 -7.60
N CYS A 125 1.81 1.72 -6.67
CA CYS A 125 0.41 2.07 -6.80
C CYS A 125 0.10 3.32 -5.95
N VAL A 126 -0.26 4.42 -6.60
CA VAL A 126 -0.54 5.71 -5.94
C VAL A 126 -2.03 5.86 -5.71
N THR A 127 -2.44 6.05 -4.46
CA THR A 127 -3.85 6.02 -4.02
C THR A 127 -4.47 7.39 -3.76
N HIS A 128 -3.76 8.49 -4.06
CA HIS A 128 -4.24 9.85 -3.86
C HIS A 128 -4.36 10.62 -5.17
N PHE A 129 -5.40 11.45 -5.25
CA PHE A 129 -5.78 12.17 -6.46
C PHE A 129 -5.37 13.65 -6.43
N GLY A 130 -4.72 14.11 -7.51
CA GLY A 130 -4.63 15.54 -7.88
C GLY A 130 -3.77 16.45 -7.00
N THR A 131 -3.22 15.96 -5.88
CA THR A 131 -2.38 16.74 -4.96
C THR A 131 -0.90 16.42 -5.18
N GLY A 132 -0.04 17.44 -5.13
CA GLY A 132 1.41 17.21 -5.22
C GLY A 132 1.87 16.30 -4.07
N TRP A 133 2.76 15.35 -4.35
CA TRP A 133 3.19 14.34 -3.37
C TRP A 133 3.78 14.91 -2.07
N ASP A 134 4.27 16.16 -2.09
CA ASP A 134 4.78 16.88 -0.92
C ASP A 134 3.69 17.48 -0.02
N TYR A 135 2.44 17.49 -0.49
CA TYR A 135 1.24 17.92 0.24
C TYR A 135 0.38 16.74 0.70
N VAL A 136 0.81 15.51 0.43
CA VAL A 136 0.15 14.29 0.92
C VAL A 136 0.84 13.89 2.21
N ASP A 137 0.19 14.18 3.34
CA ASP A 137 0.67 13.79 4.66
C ASP A 137 0.83 12.27 4.74
N TRP A 138 1.86 11.86 5.48
CA TRP A 138 2.19 10.45 5.65
C TRP A 138 2.73 10.19 7.06
N TYR A 139 2.55 8.96 7.54
CA TYR A 139 3.10 8.51 8.82
C TYR A 139 4.00 7.30 8.62
N THR A 140 5.10 7.24 9.34
CA THR A 140 6.12 6.20 9.16
C THR A 140 6.68 5.75 10.49
N THR A 141 7.14 4.50 10.53
CA THR A 141 7.87 3.95 11.68
C THR A 141 9.36 4.31 11.67
N ASN A 142 9.85 5.00 10.63
CA ASN A 142 11.25 5.41 10.51
C ASN A 142 11.47 6.86 11.04
N PRO A 143 12.18 7.04 12.17
CA PRO A 143 12.44 8.37 12.73
C PRO A 143 13.28 9.27 11.82
N ASN A 144 14.07 8.70 10.90
CA ASN A 144 14.92 9.49 10.01
C ASN A 144 14.15 10.14 8.85
N ALA A 145 12.89 9.77 8.66
CA ALA A 145 12.02 10.33 7.63
C ALA A 145 11.12 11.46 8.16
N GLU A 146 11.26 11.82 9.44
CA GLU A 146 10.50 12.90 10.06
C GLU A 146 10.76 14.24 9.35
N ARG A 147 9.68 14.98 9.06
CA ARG A 147 9.76 16.38 8.62
C ARG A 147 9.25 17.28 9.74
N GLU A 148 9.88 18.43 9.97
CA GLU A 148 9.28 19.42 10.86
C GLU A 148 8.01 19.98 10.21
N CYS A 149 6.94 20.14 11.02
CA CYS A 149 5.67 20.68 10.58
C CYS A 149 5.86 22.05 9.89
N GLY A 150 5.48 22.14 8.61
CA GLY A 150 5.59 23.35 7.79
C GLY A 150 6.85 23.47 6.91
N GLN A 151 7.77 22.51 6.93
CA GLN A 151 8.90 22.51 6.01
C GLN A 151 8.47 22.16 4.58
N LYS A 152 8.59 23.10 3.65
CA LYS A 152 8.61 22.81 2.20
C LYS A 152 9.94 22.16 1.82
N LYS A 153 9.94 21.37 0.74
CA LYS A 153 11.13 20.69 0.19
C LYS A 153 12.32 21.63 0.03
#